data_AF-A0A8T4UR46-F1
#
_entry.id   AF-A0A8T4UR46-F1
#
_cell.length_a   1.000
_cell.length_b   1.000
_cell.length_c   1.000
_cell.angle_alpha   90.00
_cell.angle_beta   90.00
_cell.angle_gamma   90.00
#
_symmetry.space_group_name_H-M   'P 1'
#
loop_
_entity.id
_entity.type
_entity.pdbx_description
1 polymer ?
#
loop_
_entity_poly.entity_id
_entity_poly.type
_entity_poly.pdbx_seq_one_letter_code
_entity_poly.pdbx_strand_id
1 'polypeptide(L)'
;MKSLFVLIDNLIILLQYIPNSLRTGKDIERAKKAVIQIKNYTYTIKALIINHQTKENLKKLYQAHNKEIKDWAEQVTALFNKLDSLLNVLYNDTNKLERIIKEKKYYRWQAAISDMALGMFNTGLHDCEKNLERLKSLVIFKETELKEIIENQRHLAEINNQAKIDKLSYEEMLLAQEEYFIRLLS
;
A
#
# COMPACT_ATOMS: atom_id res chain seq x y z
N MET A 1 -6.62 -9.15 6.26
CA MET A 1 -5.30 -8.87 5.66
C MET A 1 -5.40 -8.60 4.16
N LYS A 2 -6.21 -9.33 3.39
CA LYS A 2 -6.36 -9.10 1.94
C LYS A 2 -6.50 -7.63 1.54
N SER A 3 -7.48 -6.92 2.13
CA SER A 3 -7.71 -5.50 1.84
C SER A 3 -6.50 -4.60 2.13
N LEU A 4 -5.71 -4.92 3.16
CA LEU A 4 -4.49 -4.18 3.49
C LEU A 4 -3.44 -4.36 2.40
N PHE A 5 -3.22 -5.59 1.95
CA PHE A 5 -2.23 -5.89 0.91
C PHE A 5 -2.63 -5.32 -0.45
N VAL A 6 -3.91 -5.34 -0.81
CA VAL A 6 -4.40 -4.65 -2.02
C VAL A 6 -3.97 -3.18 -2.04
N LEU A 7 -4.09 -2.48 -0.91
CA LEU A 7 -3.69 -1.08 -0.83
C LEU A 7 -2.16 -0.89 -0.87
N ILE A 8 -1.40 -1.83 -0.31
CA ILE A 8 0.06 -1.82 -0.39
C ILE A 8 0.51 -2.03 -1.85
N ASP A 9 -0.09 -2.99 -2.55
CA ASP A 9 0.23 -3.29 -3.95
C ASP A 9 -0.13 -2.09 -4.84
N ASN A 10 -1.31 -1.50 -4.67
CA ASN A 10 -1.70 -0.29 -5.40
C ASN A 10 -0.77 0.90 -5.11
N LEU A 11 -0.27 1.03 -3.88
CA LEU A 11 0.72 2.05 -3.55
C LEU A 11 2.06 1.81 -4.26
N ILE A 12 2.53 0.56 -4.35
CA ILE A 12 3.73 0.22 -5.12
C ILE A 12 3.54 0.54 -6.59
N ILE A 13 2.38 0.21 -7.16
CA ILE A 13 2.04 0.50 -8.55
C ILE A 13 2.01 2.01 -8.77
N LEU A 14 1.38 2.78 -7.87
CA LEU A 14 1.36 4.26 -7.94
C LEU A 14 2.76 4.84 -8.12
N LEU A 15 3.77 4.33 -7.39
CA LEU A 15 5.15 4.84 -7.47
C LEU A 15 5.74 4.73 -8.88
N GLN A 16 5.29 3.78 -9.70
CA GLN A 16 5.77 3.59 -11.08
C GLN A 16 5.26 4.69 -12.02
N TYR A 17 4.14 5.33 -11.69
CA TYR A 17 3.50 6.37 -12.51
C TYR A 17 3.86 7.80 -12.08
N ILE A 18 4.66 7.94 -11.02
CA ILE A 18 5.13 9.25 -10.56
C ILE A 18 6.13 9.81 -11.59
N PRO A 19 6.11 11.14 -11.87
CA PRO A 19 7.08 11.72 -12.80
C PRO A 19 8.53 11.43 -12.39
N ASN A 20 9.37 10.96 -13.31
CA ASN A 20 10.80 10.72 -13.04
C ASN A 20 11.61 12.01 -12.85
N SER A 21 11.08 13.15 -13.26
CA SER A 21 11.73 14.45 -13.06
C SER A 21 10.70 15.57 -13.05
N LEU A 22 11.01 16.67 -12.36
CA LEU A 22 10.13 17.83 -12.23
C LEU A 22 10.66 18.98 -13.09
N ARG A 23 10.47 18.88 -14.41
CA ARG A 23 10.99 19.87 -15.38
C ARG A 23 9.97 20.93 -15.74
N THR A 24 8.69 20.56 -15.76
CA THR A 24 7.59 21.44 -16.15
C THR A 24 6.64 21.70 -14.98
N GLY A 25 5.83 22.76 -15.08
CA GLY A 25 4.75 23.01 -14.12
C GLY A 25 3.78 21.84 -14.00
N LYS A 26 3.51 21.14 -15.11
CA LYS A 26 2.65 19.95 -15.13
C LYS A 26 3.25 18.79 -14.31
N ASP A 27 4.56 18.58 -14.40
CA ASP A 27 5.24 17.54 -13.62
C ASP A 27 5.17 17.84 -12.12
N ILE A 28 5.32 19.11 -11.74
CA ILE A 28 5.22 19.56 -10.35
C ILE A 28 3.81 19.32 -9.80
N GLU A 29 2.76 19.65 -10.56
CA GLU A 29 1.38 19.40 -10.14
C GLU A 29 1.08 17.89 -10.02
N ARG A 30 1.57 17.08 -10.97
CA ARG A 30 1.50 15.61 -10.89
C ARG A 30 2.21 15.07 -9.66
N ALA A 31 3.40 15.57 -9.34
CA ALA A 31 4.16 15.19 -8.16
C ALA A 31 3.43 15.54 -6.85
N LYS A 32 2.82 16.73 -6.77
CA LYS A 32 1.97 17.11 -5.63
C LYS A 32 0.80 16.15 -5.46
N LYS A 33 0.09 15.83 -6.55
CA LYS A 33 -1.02 14.85 -6.54
C LYS A 33 -0.53 13.48 -6.05
N ALA A 34 0.60 13.00 -6.54
CA ALA A 34 1.19 11.73 -6.13
C ALA A 34 1.49 11.70 -4.64
N VAL A 35 2.14 12.74 -4.10
CA VAL A 35 2.42 12.87 -2.66
C VAL A 35 1.14 12.82 -1.83
N ILE A 36 0.07 13.52 -2.26
CA ILE A 36 -1.24 13.46 -1.59
C ILE A 36 -1.80 12.04 -1.61
N GLN A 37 -1.71 11.34 -2.75
CA GLN A 37 -2.18 9.95 -2.82
C GLN A 37 -1.38 9.03 -1.90
N ILE A 38 -0.04 9.13 -1.86
CA ILE A 38 0.81 8.35 -0.96
C ILE A 38 0.40 8.58 0.50
N LYS A 39 0.12 9.84 0.91
CA LYS A 39 -0.39 10.14 2.25
C LYS A 39 -1.72 9.47 2.54
N ASN A 40 -2.66 9.54 1.59
CA ASN A 40 -3.97 8.93 1.74
C ASN A 40 -3.86 7.40 1.90
N TYR A 41 -3.03 6.75 1.08
CA TYR A 41 -2.75 5.31 1.20
C TYR A 41 -2.16 5.00 2.58
N THR A 42 -1.14 5.76 2.99
CA THR A 42 -0.47 5.59 4.29
C THR A 42 -1.47 5.69 5.46
N TYR A 43 -2.37 6.68 5.44
CA TYR A 43 -3.42 6.83 6.45
C TYR A 43 -4.35 5.63 6.50
N THR A 44 -4.81 5.16 5.33
CA THR A 44 -5.74 4.02 5.23
C THR A 44 -5.08 2.71 5.68
N ILE A 45 -3.83 2.48 5.25
CA ILE A 45 -3.01 1.34 5.65
C ILE A 45 -2.85 1.33 7.18
N LYS A 46 -2.50 2.49 7.78
CA LYS A 46 -2.39 2.64 9.23
C LYS A 46 -3.70 2.31 9.95
N ALA A 47 -4.83 2.83 9.48
CA ALA A 47 -6.14 2.56 10.06
C ALA A 47 -6.47 1.06 10.04
N LEU A 48 -6.19 0.38 8.91
CA LEU A 48 -6.38 -1.07 8.79
C LEU A 48 -5.44 -1.87 9.71
N ILE A 49 -4.18 -1.46 9.88
CA ILE A 49 -3.23 -2.11 10.80
C ILE A 49 -3.74 -2.05 12.23
N ILE A 50 -4.11 -0.86 12.71
CA ILE A 50 -4.64 -0.65 14.06
C ILE A 50 -5.88 -1.52 14.29
N ASN A 51 -6.78 -1.58 13.30
CA ASN A 51 -7.99 -2.41 13.42
C ASN A 51 -7.71 -3.91 13.40
N HIS A 52 -6.69 -4.39 12.69
CA HIS A 52 -6.30 -5.79 12.74
C HIS A 52 -5.70 -6.19 14.11
N GLN A 53 -5.11 -5.23 14.83
CA GLN A 53 -4.50 -5.45 16.15
C GLN A 53 -5.51 -5.43 17.32
N THR A 54 -6.81 -5.20 17.06
CA THR A 54 -7.83 -5.32 18.10
C THR A 54 -7.95 -6.77 18.57
N LYS A 55 -8.32 -6.97 19.84
CA LYS A 55 -8.46 -8.31 20.44
C LYS A 55 -9.40 -9.21 19.63
N GLU A 56 -10.48 -8.65 19.10
CA GLU A 56 -11.44 -9.39 18.28
C GLU A 56 -10.81 -9.86 16.95
N ASN A 57 -10.13 -8.97 16.25
CA ASN A 57 -9.57 -9.29 14.93
C ASN A 57 -8.30 -10.15 15.01
N LEU A 58 -7.52 -10.01 16.09
CA LEU A 58 -6.46 -10.96 16.43
C LEU A 58 -7.02 -12.36 16.69
N LYS A 59 -8.20 -12.46 17.33
CA LYS A 59 -8.89 -13.75 17.51
C LYS A 59 -9.32 -14.33 16.16
N LYS A 60 -9.88 -13.52 15.25
CA LYS A 60 -10.22 -13.94 13.87
C LYS A 60 -8.98 -14.45 13.13
N LEU A 61 -7.85 -13.74 13.23
CA LEU A 61 -6.55 -14.15 12.66
C LEU A 61 -6.02 -15.45 13.25
N TYR A 62 -6.14 -15.64 14.57
CA TYR A 62 -5.77 -16.89 15.24
C TYR A 62 -6.68 -18.05 14.83
N GLN A 63 -7.99 -17.83 14.68
CA GLN A 63 -8.93 -18.86 14.25
C GLN A 63 -8.74 -19.27 12.78
N ALA A 64 -8.20 -18.39 11.95
CA ALA A 64 -7.83 -18.70 10.57
C ALA A 64 -6.54 -19.55 10.46
N HIS A 65 -5.92 -19.88 11.59
CA HIS A 65 -4.74 -20.75 11.67
C HIS A 65 -5.02 -22.11 11.04
N ASN A 66 -4.14 -22.53 10.13
CA ASN A 66 -4.05 -23.92 9.71
C ASN A 66 -3.08 -24.63 10.67
N LYS A 67 -3.51 -25.71 11.32
CA LYS A 67 -2.69 -26.52 12.26
C LYS A 67 -1.36 -27.00 11.68
N GLU A 68 -1.23 -27.03 10.36
CA GLU A 68 0.01 -27.38 9.65
C GLU A 68 1.08 -26.28 9.68
N ILE A 69 0.70 -25.02 9.96
CA ILE A 69 1.64 -23.89 10.06
C ILE A 69 2.14 -23.80 11.49
N LYS A 70 3.40 -24.19 11.70
CA LYS A 70 4.11 -23.95 12.96
C LYS A 70 4.30 -22.45 13.17
N ASP A 71 4.28 -22.01 14.42
CA ASP A 71 4.66 -20.65 14.84
C ASP A 71 3.81 -19.52 14.23
N TRP A 72 2.52 -19.77 13.99
CA TRP A 72 1.57 -18.79 13.40
C TRP A 72 1.52 -17.45 14.14
N ALA A 73 1.55 -17.47 15.47
CA ALA A 73 1.53 -16.25 16.28
C ALA A 73 2.80 -15.40 16.07
N GLU A 74 3.95 -16.04 15.92
CA GLU A 74 5.23 -15.37 15.62
C GLU A 74 5.21 -14.76 14.22
N GLN A 75 4.62 -15.46 13.24
CA GLN A 75 4.47 -14.94 11.87
C GLN A 75 3.53 -13.73 11.79
N VAL A 76 2.41 -13.76 12.52
CA VAL A 76 1.50 -12.60 12.60
C VAL A 76 2.22 -11.42 13.25
N THR A 77 2.98 -11.66 14.33
CA THR A 77 3.80 -10.63 14.98
C THR A 77 4.85 -10.06 14.04
N ALA A 78 5.59 -10.93 13.35
CA ALA A 78 6.61 -10.53 12.38
C ALA A 78 6.00 -9.69 11.25
N LEU A 79 4.82 -10.06 10.75
CA LEU A 79 4.10 -9.28 9.75
C LEU A 79 3.75 -7.87 10.26
N PHE A 80 3.25 -7.72 11.48
CA PHE A 80 2.98 -6.40 12.03
C PHE A 80 4.26 -5.55 12.17
N ASN A 81 5.39 -6.14 12.58
CA ASN A 81 6.68 -5.42 12.62
C ASN A 81 7.12 -4.96 11.22
N LYS A 82 6.90 -5.78 10.18
CA LYS A 82 7.16 -5.40 8.78
C LYS A 82 6.24 -4.25 8.33
N LEU A 83 4.96 -4.28 8.72
CA LEU A 83 3.98 -3.23 8.44
C LEU A 83 4.28 -1.91 9.16
N ASP A 84 4.75 -1.95 10.40
CA ASP A 84 5.21 -0.76 11.13
C ASP A 84 6.45 -0.15 10.47
N SER A 85 7.36 -1.01 10.00
CA SER A 85 8.53 -0.57 9.21
C SER A 85 8.11 0.11 7.90
N LEU A 86 7.11 -0.45 7.21
CA LEU A 86 6.51 0.17 6.02
C LEU A 86 5.95 1.56 6.33
N LEU A 87 5.15 1.70 7.40
CA LEU A 87 4.58 2.99 7.78
C LEU A 87 5.67 4.03 8.09
N ASN A 88 6.77 3.62 8.72
CA ASN A 88 7.91 4.49 8.98
C ASN A 88 8.58 4.98 7.69
N VAL A 89 8.80 4.09 6.72
CA VAL A 89 9.32 4.46 5.39
C VAL A 89 8.39 5.46 4.72
N LEU A 90 7.10 5.12 4.61
CA LEU A 90 6.11 5.95 3.96
C LEU A 90 6.01 7.34 4.59
N TYR A 91 5.97 7.43 5.92
CA TYR A 91 5.90 8.70 6.61
C TYR A 91 7.15 9.56 6.36
N ASN A 92 8.34 9.00 6.57
CA ASN A 92 9.59 9.74 6.46
C ASN A 92 9.85 10.18 5.02
N ASP A 93 9.67 9.30 4.06
CA ASP A 93 10.01 9.58 2.67
C ASP A 93 8.97 10.46 1.99
N THR A 94 7.69 10.36 2.37
CA THR A 94 6.68 11.30 1.89
C THR A 94 6.97 12.73 2.36
N ASN A 95 7.42 12.91 3.61
CA ASN A 95 7.85 14.21 4.12
C ASN A 95 9.09 14.73 3.37
N LYS A 96 10.03 13.85 2.98
CA LYS A 96 11.17 14.23 2.13
C LYS A 96 10.71 14.73 0.76
N LEU A 97 9.78 14.04 0.12
CA LEU A 97 9.21 14.43 -1.19
C LEU A 97 8.50 15.78 -1.12
N GLU A 98 7.70 16.02 -0.09
CA GLU A 98 7.06 17.32 0.14
C GLU A 98 8.05 18.45 0.28
N ARG A 99 9.11 18.24 1.07
CA ARG A 99 10.17 19.22 1.26
C ARG A 99 10.89 19.52 -0.04
N ILE A 100 11.15 18.51 -0.88
CA ILE A 100 11.75 18.70 -2.21
C ILE A 100 10.89 19.62 -3.08
N ILE A 101 9.57 19.39 -3.11
CA ILE A 101 8.64 20.23 -3.88
C ILE A 101 8.61 21.66 -3.33
N LYS A 102 8.48 21.81 -2.01
CA LYS A 102 8.38 23.11 -1.32
C LYS A 102 9.64 23.97 -1.50
N GLU A 103 10.81 23.34 -1.35
CA GLU A 103 12.11 24.02 -1.44
C GLU A 103 12.65 24.07 -2.88
N LYS A 104 11.88 23.60 -3.87
CA LYS A 104 12.27 23.54 -5.28
C LYS A 104 13.57 22.77 -5.55
N LYS A 105 13.89 21.78 -4.71
CA LYS A 105 15.11 20.93 -4.84
C LYS A 105 14.90 19.77 -5.81
N TYR A 106 14.35 20.04 -6.98
CA TYR A 106 13.85 19.04 -7.94
C TYR A 106 14.91 18.03 -8.40
N TYR A 107 16.19 18.41 -8.40
CA TYR A 107 17.30 17.51 -8.70
C TYR A 107 17.39 16.29 -7.74
N ARG A 108 16.79 16.37 -6.54
CA ARG A 108 16.73 15.26 -5.56
C ARG A 108 15.49 14.38 -5.71
N TRP A 109 14.57 14.73 -6.59
CA TRP A 109 13.26 14.08 -6.69
C TRP A 109 13.38 12.58 -6.97
N GLN A 110 14.08 12.23 -8.06
CA GLN A 110 14.22 10.83 -8.47
C GLN A 110 14.90 9.99 -7.38
N ALA A 111 15.97 10.52 -6.78
CA ALA A 111 16.66 9.84 -5.68
C ALA A 111 15.72 9.56 -4.51
N ALA A 112 14.89 10.53 -4.11
CA ALA A 112 13.94 10.35 -3.02
C ALA A 112 12.82 9.34 -3.34
N ILE A 113 12.37 9.26 -4.60
CA ILE A 113 11.42 8.22 -5.04
C ILE A 113 12.09 6.84 -5.01
N SER A 114 13.32 6.72 -5.50
CA SER A 114 14.09 5.47 -5.45
C SER A 114 14.37 5.02 -4.02
N ASP A 115 14.71 5.95 -3.11
CA ASP A 115 14.89 5.67 -1.68
C ASP A 115 13.60 5.12 -1.06
N MET A 116 12.44 5.72 -1.37
CA MET A 116 11.15 5.24 -0.89
C MET A 116 10.84 3.83 -1.41
N ALA A 117 10.99 3.60 -2.72
CA ALA A 117 10.72 2.30 -3.32
C ALA A 117 11.63 1.20 -2.73
N LEU A 118 12.93 1.50 -2.59
CA LEU A 118 13.89 0.59 -1.96
C LEU A 118 13.58 0.37 -0.47
N GLY A 119 13.20 1.42 0.25
CA GLY A 119 12.78 1.33 1.65
C GLY A 119 11.57 0.43 1.82
N MET A 120 10.56 0.57 0.95
CA MET A 120 9.37 -0.28 0.94
C MET A 120 9.73 -1.73 0.62
N PHE A 121 10.62 -1.97 -0.35
CA PHE A 121 11.14 -3.30 -0.65
C PHE A 121 11.80 -3.91 0.59
N ASN A 122 12.72 -3.18 1.22
CA ASN A 122 13.49 -3.64 2.39
C ASN A 122 12.65 -3.94 3.65
N THR A 123 11.34 -3.63 3.66
CA THR A 123 10.43 -4.08 4.73
C THR A 123 10.23 -5.60 4.73
N GLY A 124 10.56 -6.30 3.64
CA GLY A 124 10.35 -7.74 3.52
C GLY A 124 8.88 -8.16 3.35
N LEU A 125 7.98 -7.22 3.03
CA LEU A 125 6.58 -7.54 2.69
C LEU A 125 6.42 -8.23 1.33
N HIS A 126 7.49 -8.22 0.52
CA HIS A 126 7.58 -8.92 -0.76
C HIS A 126 8.19 -10.33 -0.62
N ASP A 127 8.76 -10.68 0.54
CA ASP A 127 9.41 -11.98 0.76
C ASP A 127 8.39 -13.10 0.51
N CYS A 128 8.64 -13.94 -0.48
CA CYS A 128 7.79 -15.07 -0.88
C CYS A 128 7.86 -16.24 0.10
N GLU A 129 7.79 -15.99 1.41
CA GLU A 129 7.54 -17.04 2.38
C GLU A 129 6.11 -17.54 2.13
N LYS A 130 5.95 -18.84 1.85
CA LYS A 130 4.63 -19.49 1.61
C LYS A 130 3.56 -19.10 2.64
N ASN A 131 3.98 -18.74 3.84
CA ASN A 131 3.14 -18.31 4.94
C ASN A 131 2.60 -16.88 4.79
N LEU A 132 3.37 -15.96 4.19
CA LEU A 132 2.94 -14.59 3.92
C LEU A 132 1.81 -14.55 2.87
N GLU A 133 1.90 -15.37 1.82
CA GLU A 133 0.84 -15.49 0.81
C GLU A 133 -0.49 -15.95 1.44
N ARG A 134 -0.44 -16.85 2.43
CA ARG A 134 -1.65 -17.22 3.14
C ARG A 134 -2.21 -16.05 3.94
N LEU A 135 -1.39 -15.33 4.69
CA LEU A 135 -1.82 -14.12 5.40
C LEU A 135 -2.40 -13.09 4.44
N LYS A 136 -1.79 -12.85 3.27
CA LYS A 136 -2.31 -11.97 2.22
C LYS A 136 -3.71 -12.36 1.77
N SER A 137 -4.01 -13.66 1.66
CA SER A 137 -5.34 -14.11 1.24
C SER A 137 -6.45 -13.98 2.30
N LEU A 138 -6.11 -13.78 3.58
CA LEU A 138 -7.11 -13.79 4.66
C LEU A 138 -8.02 -12.57 4.65
N VAL A 139 -9.32 -12.84 4.53
CA VAL A 139 -10.40 -11.86 4.73
C VAL A 139 -10.73 -11.81 6.21
N ILE A 140 -10.39 -10.68 6.85
CA ILE A 140 -10.62 -10.46 8.29
C ILE A 140 -11.81 -9.54 8.53
N PHE A 141 -11.96 -8.53 7.68
CA PHE A 141 -13.05 -7.57 7.74
C PHE A 141 -14.12 -7.92 6.69
N LYS A 142 -15.38 -7.82 7.12
CA LYS A 142 -16.54 -7.76 6.24
C LYS A 142 -16.58 -6.40 5.54
N GLU A 143 -17.32 -6.31 4.45
CA GLU A 143 -17.48 -5.06 3.68
C GLU A 143 -18.02 -3.92 4.55
N THR A 144 -18.95 -4.21 5.47
CA THR A 144 -19.50 -3.21 6.40
C THR A 144 -18.45 -2.68 7.37
N GLU A 145 -17.61 -3.55 7.93
CA GLU A 145 -16.49 -3.14 8.80
C GLU A 145 -15.47 -2.32 8.02
N LEU A 146 -15.19 -2.66 6.75
CA LEU A 146 -14.28 -1.88 5.89
C LEU A 146 -14.82 -0.46 5.64
N LYS A 147 -16.13 -0.28 5.49
CA LYS A 147 -16.76 1.05 5.31
C LYS A 147 -16.63 1.94 6.55
N GLU A 148 -16.57 1.34 7.73
CA GLU A 148 -16.36 2.05 8.99
C GLU A 148 -14.89 2.42 9.22
N ILE A 149 -13.96 1.61 8.71
CA ILE A 149 -12.50 1.82 8.87
C ILE A 149 -11.95 2.75 7.78
N ILE A 150 -12.41 2.62 6.54
CA ILE A 150 -11.86 3.30 5.37
C ILE A 150 -12.73 4.50 4.99
N GLU A 151 -12.30 5.68 5.39
CA GLU A 151 -12.97 6.94 5.03
C GLU A 151 -12.89 7.24 3.51
N ASN A 152 -11.77 6.89 2.88
CA ASN A 152 -11.54 7.17 1.46
C ASN A 152 -12.30 6.16 0.58
N GLN A 153 -13.43 6.61 0.01
CA GLN A 153 -14.29 5.79 -0.86
C GLN A 153 -13.56 5.24 -2.11
N ARG A 154 -12.51 5.91 -2.57
CA ARG A 154 -11.69 5.41 -3.70
C ARG A 154 -10.93 4.14 -3.31
N HIS A 155 -10.28 4.14 -2.15
CA HIS A 155 -9.58 2.95 -1.65
C HIS A 155 -10.53 1.78 -1.38
N LEU A 156 -11.73 2.07 -0.89
CA LEU A 156 -12.76 1.04 -0.75
C LEU A 156 -13.17 0.45 -2.11
N ALA A 157 -13.34 1.30 -3.14
CA ALA A 157 -13.64 0.85 -4.49
C ALA A 157 -12.50 0.01 -5.10
N GLU A 158 -11.24 0.38 -4.86
CA GLU A 158 -10.07 -0.42 -5.26
C GLU A 158 -10.12 -1.82 -4.66
N ILE A 159 -10.33 -1.92 -3.33
CA ILE A 159 -10.44 -3.21 -2.63
C ILE A 159 -11.57 -4.06 -3.21
N ASN A 160 -12.73 -3.46 -3.45
CA ASN A 160 -13.91 -4.17 -3.97
C ASN A 160 -13.74 -4.63 -5.43
N ASN A 161 -12.94 -3.91 -6.22
CA ASN A 161 -12.69 -4.25 -7.61
C ASN A 161 -11.56 -5.27 -7.80
N GLN A 162 -10.75 -5.55 -6.77
CA GLN A 162 -9.61 -6.46 -6.88
C GLN A 162 -10.01 -7.82 -7.46
N ALA A 163 -11.12 -8.41 -7.01
CA ALA A 163 -11.57 -9.71 -7.51
C ALA A 163 -11.96 -9.74 -8.99
N LYS A 164 -12.24 -8.57 -9.59
CA LYS A 164 -12.43 -8.44 -11.05
C LYS A 164 -11.08 -8.34 -11.75
N ILE A 165 -10.15 -7.55 -11.18
CA ILE A 165 -8.78 -7.40 -11.70
C ILE A 165 -8.05 -8.75 -11.70
N ASP A 166 -8.21 -9.55 -10.63
CA ASP A 166 -7.61 -10.89 -10.48
C ASP A 166 -8.06 -11.89 -11.58
N LYS A 167 -9.12 -11.57 -12.34
CA LYS A 167 -9.64 -12.41 -13.44
C LYS A 167 -9.18 -11.97 -14.83
N LEU A 168 -8.55 -10.80 -14.93
CA LEU A 168 -8.03 -10.28 -16.18
C LEU A 168 -6.78 -11.05 -16.60
N SER A 169 -6.50 -11.06 -17.91
CA SER A 169 -5.16 -11.43 -18.37
C SER A 169 -4.12 -10.41 -17.87
N TYR A 170 -2.85 -10.79 -17.91
CA TYR A 170 -1.76 -9.91 -17.48
C TYR A 170 -1.74 -8.59 -18.27
N GLU A 171 -1.96 -8.63 -19.58
CA GLU A 171 -1.98 -7.45 -20.45
C GLU A 171 -3.17 -6.53 -20.12
N GLU A 172 -4.36 -7.09 -19.92
CA GLU A 172 -5.56 -6.33 -19.53
C GLU A 172 -5.40 -5.70 -18.15
N MET A 173 -4.78 -6.41 -17.20
CA MET A 173 -4.48 -5.88 -15.86
C MET A 173 -3.53 -4.68 -15.95
N LEU A 174 -2.45 -4.78 -16.73
CA LEU A 174 -1.50 -3.68 -16.90
C LEU A 174 -2.17 -2.44 -17.50
N LEU A 175 -2.98 -2.61 -18.55
CA LEU A 175 -3.72 -1.51 -19.18
C LEU A 175 -4.69 -0.85 -18.20
N ALA A 176 -5.46 -1.64 -17.44
CA ALA A 176 -6.39 -1.11 -16.44
C ALA A 176 -5.68 -0.32 -15.34
N GLN A 177 -4.52 -0.80 -14.88
CA GLN A 177 -3.69 -0.10 -13.90
C GLN A 177 -3.12 1.21 -14.47
N GLU A 178 -2.58 1.17 -15.70
CA GLU A 178 -2.05 2.35 -16.37
C GLU A 178 -3.11 3.43 -16.53
N GLU A 179 -4.28 3.09 -17.07
CA GLU A 179 -5.39 4.03 -17.24
C GLU A 179 -5.82 4.65 -15.90
N TYR A 180 -5.91 3.81 -14.87
CA TYR A 180 -6.30 4.25 -13.53
C TYR A 180 -5.31 5.26 -12.94
N PHE A 181 -4.01 4.91 -12.89
CA PHE A 181 -3.00 5.74 -12.23
C PHE A 181 -2.63 6.98 -13.05
N ILE A 182 -2.66 6.90 -14.38
CA ILE A 182 -2.54 8.10 -15.23
C ILE A 182 -3.69 9.07 -14.93
N ARG A 183 -4.93 8.58 -14.88
CA ARG A 183 -6.09 9.43 -14.57
C ARG A 183 -6.03 9.99 -13.15
N LEU A 184 -5.57 9.20 -12.19
CA LEU A 184 -5.42 9.60 -10.79
C LEU A 184 -4.43 10.77 -10.63
N LEU A 185 -3.38 10.80 -11.44
CA LEU A 185 -2.33 11.82 -11.39
C LEU A 185 -2.54 12.97 -12.39
N SER A 186 -3.42 12.83 -13.38
CA SER A 186 -3.70 13.86 -14.39
C SER A 186 -4.42 15.07 -13.82
#